data_AF-A0A749Z9W2-F1
#
_entry.id   AF-A0A749Z9W2-F1
#
_cell.length_a   1.000
_cell.length_b   1.000
_cell.length_c   1.000
_cell.angle_alpha   90.00
_cell.angle_beta   90.00
_cell.angle_gamma   90.00
#
_symmetry.space_group_name_H-M   'P 1'
#
loop_
_entity.id
_entity.type
_entity.pdbx_description
1 polymer ?
#
loop_
_entity_poly.entity_id
_entity_poly.type
_entity_poly.pdbx_seq_one_letter_code
_entity_poly.pdbx_strand_id
1 'polypeptide(L)'
;MNKFEGITVLQIENSDRIQGALSPKVEREIDTADIVIDGGKVVKNRVVQMDSPKGSAMLPVFKGLPLAPLDALKNISAIIETGHLMTSCSDKECEEIGDVIIDFARQYAASAHAYAYAYAQEEKK
;
A
#
# COMPACT_ATOMS: atom_id res chain seq x y z
N MET A 1 17.09 13.54 0.71
CA MET A 1 15.69 13.69 0.27
C MET A 1 15.63 13.86 -1.24
N ASN A 2 14.84 13.03 -1.94
CA ASN A 2 14.64 13.12 -3.38
C ASN A 2 13.37 13.91 -3.67
N LYS A 3 13.39 14.75 -4.71
CA LYS A 3 12.22 15.48 -5.20
C LYS A 3 11.82 14.90 -6.54
N PHE A 4 10.63 14.32 -6.60
CA PHE A 4 9.94 13.94 -7.84
C PHE A 4 8.92 15.03 -8.17
N GLU A 5 8.31 15.03 -9.37
CA GLU A 5 7.42 16.09 -9.90
C GLU A 5 6.31 16.54 -8.90
N GLY A 6 6.65 17.45 -7.99
CA GLY A 6 5.76 17.92 -6.93
C GLY A 6 5.64 17.03 -5.68
N ILE A 7 6.40 15.94 -5.56
CA ILE A 7 6.36 15.01 -4.42
C ILE A 7 7.75 14.88 -3.80
N THR A 8 7.84 15.07 -2.48
CA THR A 8 9.07 14.90 -1.71
C THR A 8 9.11 13.53 -1.03
N VAL A 9 10.18 12.77 -1.30
CA VAL A 9 10.38 11.43 -0.71
C VAL A 9 11.64 11.44 0.14
N LEU A 10 11.48 11.09 1.41
CA LEU A 10 12.57 10.88 2.35
C LEU A 10 12.76 9.39 2.58
N GLN A 11 13.96 8.89 2.27
CA GLN A 11 14.37 7.54 2.62
C GLN A 11 15.31 7.64 3.82
N ILE A 12 14.93 7.00 4.91
CA ILE A 12 15.71 6.92 6.14
C ILE A 12 16.62 5.70 6.03
N GLU A 13 17.92 5.97 6.09
CA GLU A 13 18.97 4.96 6.09
C GLU A 13 19.56 4.75 7.48
N ASN A 14 20.34 3.69 7.67
CA ASN A 14 21.00 3.45 8.96
C ASN A 14 21.98 4.57 9.33
N SER A 15 22.54 5.28 8.36
CA SER A 15 23.40 6.46 8.56
C SER A 15 22.67 7.68 9.10
N ASP A 16 21.34 7.72 8.97
CA ASP A 16 20.51 8.81 9.51
C ASP A 16 20.26 8.68 11.02
N ARG A 17 20.69 7.54 11.59
CA ARG A 17 20.55 7.23 13.00
C ARG A 17 21.88 7.45 13.74
N ILE A 18 21.84 8.28 14.78
CA ILE A 18 22.94 8.51 15.71
C ILE A 18 22.56 7.85 17.03
N GLN A 19 23.33 6.84 17.46
CA GLN A 19 23.06 6.05 18.67
C GLN A 19 21.63 5.46 18.71
N GLY A 20 21.10 5.07 17.55
CA GLY A 20 19.77 4.46 17.42
C GLY A 20 18.60 5.45 17.27
N ALA A 21 18.82 6.74 17.57
CA ALA A 21 17.83 7.80 17.35
C ALA A 21 18.08 8.52 16.01
N LEU A 22 17.03 9.10 15.41
CA LEU A 22 17.19 9.89 14.20
C LEU A 22 17.95 11.18 14.50
N SER A 23 18.76 11.65 13.55
CA SER A 23 19.38 12.96 13.69
C SER A 23 18.30 14.07 13.69
N PRO A 24 18.48 15.17 14.43
CA PRO A 24 17.52 16.30 14.43
C PRO A 24 17.27 16.93 13.05
N LYS A 25 18.20 16.72 12.11
CA LYS A 25 18.03 17.14 10.71
C LYS A 25 17.00 16.26 10.00
N VAL A 26 17.10 14.95 10.17
CA VAL A 26 16.21 13.97 9.54
C VAL A 26 14.80 14.09 10.11
N GLU A 27 14.67 14.34 11.41
CA GLU A 27 13.36 14.63 12.04
C GLU A 27 12.65 15.82 11.38
N ARG A 28 13.38 16.92 11.09
CA ARG A 28 12.80 18.07 10.37
C ARG A 28 12.44 17.74 8.91
N GLU A 29 13.23 16.90 8.25
CA GLU A 29 12.93 16.48 6.87
C GLU A 29 11.67 15.61 6.82
N ILE A 30 11.46 14.75 7.83
CA ILE A 30 10.23 13.93 8.00
C ILE A 30 8.99 14.82 8.01
N ASP A 31 9.00 15.95 8.71
CA ASP A 31 7.85 16.84 8.80
C ASP A 31 7.40 17.37 7.43
N THR A 32 8.38 17.72 6.59
CA THR A 32 8.13 18.32 5.27
C THR A 32 7.94 17.31 4.15
N ALA A 33 8.40 16.07 4.32
CA ALA A 33 8.30 15.04 3.29
C ALA A 33 6.85 14.59 3.06
N ASP A 34 6.50 14.37 1.80
CA ASP A 34 5.21 13.81 1.39
C ASP A 34 5.19 12.30 1.63
N ILE A 35 6.30 11.61 1.36
CA ILE A 35 6.46 10.17 1.62
C ILE A 35 7.74 9.94 2.44
N VAL A 36 7.66 9.10 3.48
CA VAL A 36 8.82 8.66 4.26
C VAL A 36 8.93 7.14 4.22
N ILE A 37 10.11 6.63 3.91
CA ILE A 37 10.43 5.21 3.87
C ILE A 37 11.51 4.91 4.92
N ASP A 38 11.25 3.98 5.84
CA ASP A 38 12.18 3.54 6.89
C ASP A 38 12.30 2.02 6.85
N GLY A 39 13.53 1.50 6.73
CA GLY A 39 13.77 0.05 6.64
C GLY A 39 13.02 -0.64 5.49
N GLY A 40 12.85 0.06 4.36
CA GLY A 40 12.11 -0.42 3.19
C GLY A 40 10.58 -0.40 3.35
N LYS A 41 10.05 0.17 4.44
CA LYS A 41 8.60 0.33 4.69
C LYS A 41 8.19 1.78 4.60
N VAL A 42 7.06 2.06 3.96
CA VAL A 42 6.46 3.39 3.95
C VAL A 42 5.86 3.68 5.34
N VAL A 43 6.40 4.69 6.02
CA VAL A 43 5.96 5.10 7.38
C VAL A 43 5.17 6.42 7.38
N LYS A 44 5.23 7.18 6.29
CA LYS A 44 4.40 8.38 6.04
C LYS A 44 4.04 8.43 4.56
N ASN A 45 2.78 8.73 4.24
CA ASN A 45 2.34 9.00 2.87
C ASN A 45 1.21 10.04 2.87
N ARG A 46 1.52 11.25 2.41
CA ARG A 46 0.62 12.40 2.31
C ARG A 46 -0.01 12.53 0.91
N VAL A 47 0.53 11.83 -0.09
CA VAL A 47 0.02 11.85 -1.47
C VAL A 47 -1.39 11.26 -1.55
N VAL A 48 -1.79 10.44 -0.57
CA VAL A 48 -3.16 9.95 -0.39
C VAL A 48 -3.98 10.93 0.46
N GLN A 49 -4.22 12.13 -0.05
CA GLN A 49 -5.31 13.00 0.45
C GLN A 49 -6.30 13.21 -0.69
N MET A 50 -7.36 12.39 -0.73
CA MET A 50 -8.61 12.86 -1.34
C MET A 50 -9.17 13.96 -0.43
N ASP A 51 -9.63 15.04 -1.04
CA ASP A 51 -10.13 16.26 -0.37
C ASP A 51 -10.91 15.95 0.91
N SER A 52 -10.37 16.35 2.07
CA SER A 52 -11.10 16.33 3.34
C SER A 52 -10.51 17.33 4.34
N PRO A 53 -11.35 17.88 5.24
CA PRO A 53 -11.22 19.25 5.76
C PRO A 53 -10.03 19.47 6.68
N LYS A 54 -9.53 20.73 6.66
CA LYS A 54 -8.51 21.25 7.58
C LYS A 54 -8.89 20.96 9.04
N GLY A 55 -8.27 19.93 9.59
CA GLY A 55 -8.35 19.54 10.98
C GLY A 55 -7.44 18.34 11.18
N SER A 56 -6.68 18.34 12.27
CA SER A 56 -5.75 17.31 12.72
C SER A 56 -6.45 15.96 12.95
N ALA A 57 -6.99 15.34 11.91
CA ALA A 57 -7.47 13.97 11.94
C ALA A 57 -6.28 13.06 11.60
N MET A 58 -5.98 12.14 12.50
CA MET A 58 -5.03 11.05 12.29
C MET A 58 -5.29 10.42 10.92
N LEU A 59 -4.30 10.45 10.02
CA LEU A 59 -4.44 9.88 8.69
C LEU A 59 -4.86 8.40 8.84
N PRO A 60 -5.90 7.93 8.13
CA PRO A 60 -6.27 6.53 8.18
C PRO A 60 -5.11 5.70 7.62
N VAL A 61 -4.46 4.92 8.49
CA VAL A 61 -3.43 3.98 8.09
C VAL A 61 -4.07 2.99 7.12
N PHE A 62 -3.48 2.82 5.93
CA PHE A 62 -3.92 1.80 4.98
C PHE A 62 -3.77 0.43 5.65
N LYS A 63 -4.90 -0.19 6.01
CA LYS A 63 -4.94 -1.48 6.71
C LYS A 63 -4.79 -2.68 5.77
N GLY A 64 -4.43 -2.45 4.51
CA GLY A 64 -4.45 -3.46 3.47
C GLY A 64 -5.86 -3.74 2.95
N LEU A 65 -5.95 -4.75 2.08
CA LEU A 65 -7.23 -5.25 1.59
C LEU A 65 -7.85 -6.22 2.61
N PRO A 66 -9.14 -6.05 2.97
CA PRO A 66 -9.79 -6.89 3.98
C PRO A 66 -9.97 -8.34 3.50
N LEU A 67 -9.46 -9.28 4.29
CA LEU A 67 -9.57 -10.72 4.02
C LEU A 67 -10.92 -11.34 4.43
N ALA A 68 -11.82 -10.55 5.03
CA ALA A 68 -13.17 -10.99 5.37
C ALA A 68 -13.87 -11.51 4.10
N PRO A 69 -14.55 -12.68 4.13
CA PRO A 69 -14.93 -13.39 2.91
C PRO A 69 -15.71 -12.54 1.90
N LEU A 70 -16.72 -11.78 2.34
CA LEU A 70 -17.54 -10.97 1.46
C LEU A 70 -16.76 -9.81 0.83
N ASP A 71 -15.92 -9.14 1.60
CA ASP A 71 -15.12 -8.01 1.12
C ASP A 71 -13.98 -8.49 0.21
N ALA A 72 -13.34 -9.60 0.58
CA ALA A 72 -12.32 -10.24 -0.24
C ALA A 72 -12.88 -10.65 -1.61
N LEU A 73 -14.05 -11.28 -1.66
CA LEU A 73 -14.69 -11.68 -2.93
C LEU A 73 -14.99 -10.47 -3.83
N LYS A 74 -15.55 -9.38 -3.26
CA LYS A 74 -15.81 -8.14 -4.02
C LYS A 74 -14.53 -7.54 -4.58
N ASN A 75 -13.49 -7.46 -3.74
CA ASN A 75 -12.19 -6.92 -4.14
C ASN A 75 -11.53 -7.78 -5.22
N ILE A 76 -11.53 -9.11 -5.08
CA ILE A 76 -11.00 -10.03 -6.10
C ILE A 76 -11.72 -9.82 -7.43
N SER A 77 -13.05 -9.73 -7.42
CA SER A 77 -13.83 -9.48 -8.64
C SER A 77 -13.43 -8.18 -9.33
N ALA A 78 -13.32 -7.08 -8.58
CA ALA A 78 -12.94 -5.78 -9.13
C ALA A 78 -11.51 -5.76 -9.69
N ILE A 79 -10.57 -6.44 -9.01
CA ILE A 79 -9.18 -6.54 -9.47
C ILE A 79 -9.11 -7.36 -10.76
N ILE A 80 -9.83 -8.48 -10.85
CA ILE A 80 -9.89 -9.31 -12.06
C ILE A 80 -10.47 -8.52 -13.24
N GLU A 81 -11.57 -7.80 -13.03
CA GLU A 81 -12.20 -6.97 -14.06
C GLU A 81 -11.23 -5.90 -14.58
N THR A 82 -10.50 -5.25 -13.66
CA THR A 82 -9.47 -4.26 -14.00
C THR A 82 -8.33 -4.88 -14.80
N GLY A 83 -7.81 -6.03 -14.34
CA GLY A 83 -6.76 -6.77 -15.03
C GLY A 83 -7.20 -7.16 -16.44
N HIS A 84 -8.43 -7.64 -16.61
CA HIS A 84 -8.96 -7.98 -17.92
C HIS A 84 -9.11 -6.78 -18.86
N LEU A 85 -9.60 -5.65 -18.35
CA LEU A 85 -9.71 -4.42 -19.14
C LEU A 85 -8.33 -3.99 -19.67
N MET A 86 -7.31 -4.05 -18.81
CA MET A 86 -5.93 -3.74 -19.12
C MET A 86 -5.32 -4.71 -20.15
N THR A 87 -5.53 -6.02 -19.98
CA THR A 87 -5.08 -7.03 -20.96
C THR A 87 -5.75 -6.90 -22.33
N SER A 88 -6.90 -6.22 -22.39
CA SER A 88 -7.62 -5.98 -23.64
C SER A 88 -7.13 -4.74 -24.39
N CYS A 89 -6.20 -3.97 -23.81
CA CYS A 89 -5.61 -2.82 -24.46
C CYS A 89 -4.69 -3.26 -25.61
N SER A 90 -4.65 -2.48 -26.69
CA SER A 90 -3.70 -2.68 -27.79
C SER A 90 -2.27 -2.26 -27.46
N ASP A 91 -2.09 -1.56 -26.34
CA ASP A 91 -0.79 -1.15 -25.82
C ASP A 91 -0.16 -2.30 -25.02
N LYS A 92 1.08 -2.65 -25.37
CA LYS A 92 1.75 -3.83 -24.81
C LYS A 92 2.13 -3.65 -23.33
N GLU A 93 2.46 -2.43 -22.91
CA GLU A 93 2.76 -2.13 -21.52
C GLU A 93 1.50 -2.28 -20.67
N CYS A 94 0.36 -1.79 -21.17
CA CYS A 94 -0.94 -1.97 -20.52
C CYS A 94 -1.33 -3.46 -20.42
N GLU A 95 -1.08 -4.25 -21.46
CA GLU A 95 -1.33 -5.69 -21.45
C GLU A 95 -0.53 -6.39 -20.34
N GLU A 96 0.78 -6.11 -20.26
CA GLU A 96 1.68 -6.69 -19.26
C GLU A 96 1.31 -6.29 -17.82
N ILE A 97 0.91 -5.02 -17.61
CA ILE A 97 0.40 -4.58 -16.32
C ILE A 97 -0.92 -5.32 -15.99
N GLY A 98 -1.76 -5.57 -16.98
CA GLY A 98 -2.98 -6.36 -16.82
C GLY A 98 -2.70 -7.76 -16.28
N ASP A 99 -1.70 -8.46 -16.83
CA ASP A 99 -1.27 -9.78 -16.34
C ASP A 99 -0.79 -9.72 -14.88
N VAL A 100 -0.03 -8.68 -14.52
CA VAL A 100 0.42 -8.46 -13.13
C VAL A 100 -0.76 -8.24 -12.18
N ILE A 101 -1.78 -7.50 -12.60
CA ILE A 101 -3.00 -7.28 -11.80
C ILE A 101 -3.77 -8.58 -11.60
N ILE A 102 -3.89 -9.40 -12.64
CA ILE A 102 -4.55 -10.72 -12.56
C ILE A 102 -3.78 -11.65 -11.61
N ASP A 103 -2.45 -11.67 -11.69
CA ASP A 103 -1.62 -12.46 -10.78
C ASP A 103 -1.77 -12.01 -9.33
N PHE A 104 -1.87 -10.69 -9.09
CA PHE A 104 -2.17 -10.14 -7.77
C PHE A 104 -3.53 -10.62 -7.25
N ALA A 105 -4.58 -10.63 -8.08
CA ALA A 105 -5.90 -11.15 -7.68
C ALA A 105 -5.82 -12.61 -7.22
N ARG A 106 -5.03 -13.44 -7.92
CA ARG A 106 -4.79 -14.85 -7.56
C ARG A 106 -4.11 -14.98 -6.20
N GLN A 107 -3.04 -14.22 -5.96
CA GLN A 107 -2.32 -14.24 -4.68
C GLN A 107 -3.21 -13.76 -3.52
N TYR A 108 -4.03 -12.75 -3.78
CA TYR A 108 -4.98 -12.22 -2.82
C TYR A 108 -6.09 -13.23 -2.49
N ALA A 109 -6.62 -13.93 -3.49
CA ALA A 109 -7.58 -15.02 -3.29
C ALA A 109 -7.02 -16.16 -2.44
N ALA A 110 -5.76 -16.55 -2.67
CA ALA A 110 -5.09 -17.56 -1.84
C ALA A 110 -4.97 -17.12 -0.38
N SER A 111 -4.67 -15.85 -0.15
CA SER A 111 -4.59 -15.26 1.20
C SER A 111 -5.95 -15.21 1.89
N ALA A 112 -7.00 -14.82 1.16
CA ALA A 112 -8.37 -14.80 1.68
C ALA A 112 -8.87 -16.21 2.03
N HIS A 113 -8.55 -17.21 1.19
CA HIS A 113 -8.85 -18.60 1.48
C HIS A 113 -8.13 -19.09 2.75
N ALA A 114 -6.82 -18.81 2.89
CA ALA A 114 -6.06 -19.21 4.07
C ALA A 114 -6.64 -18.59 5.36
N TYR A 115 -7.04 -17.31 5.30
CA TYR A 115 -7.71 -16.62 6.40
C TYR A 115 -9.05 -17.27 6.78
N ALA A 116 -9.92 -17.52 5.79
CA ALA A 116 -11.21 -18.17 6.01
C ALA A 116 -11.05 -19.58 6.59
N TYR A 117 -10.06 -20.33 6.10
CA TYR A 117 -9.75 -21.67 6.61
C TYR A 117 -9.31 -21.61 8.08
N ALA A 118 -8.42 -20.69 8.45
CA ALA A 118 -7.97 -20.53 9.84
C ALA A 118 -9.15 -20.20 10.78
N TYR A 119 -9.99 -19.24 10.39
CA TYR A 119 -11.19 -18.85 11.16
C TYR A 119 -12.14 -20.03 11.41
N ALA A 120 -12.38 -20.84 10.38
CA ALA A 120 -13.26 -22.00 10.48
C ALA A 120 -12.73 -23.12 11.39
N GLN A 121 -11.42 -23.16 11.68
CA GLN A 121 -10.84 -24.10 12.64
C GLN A 121 -10.89 -23.58 14.08
N GLU A 122 -10.89 -22.26 14.28
CA GLU A 122 -11.02 -21.63 15.59
C GLU A 122 -12.44 -21.76 16.16
N GLU A 123 -13.48 -21.66 15.33
CA GLU A 123 -14.88 -21.87 15.76
C GLU A 123 -15.22 -23.31 16.15
N LYS A 124 -14.33 -24.28 15.86
CA LYS A 124 -14.51 -25.70 16.19
C LYS A 124 -13.87 -26.12 17.52
N LYS A 125 -13.22 -25.20 18.24
CA LYS A 125 -12.63 -25.40 19.57
C LYS A 125 -13.53 -24.82 20.66
#